data_AF-A0A6A6WYJ5-F1
#
_entry.id   AF-A0A6A6WYJ5-F1
#
_cell.length_a   1.000
_cell.length_b   1.000
_cell.length_c   1.000
_cell.angle_alpha   90.00
_cell.angle_beta   90.00
_cell.angle_gamma   90.00
#
_symmetry.space_group_name_H-M   'P 1'
#
loop_
_entity.id
_entity.type
_entity.pdbx_description
1 polymer ?
#
loop_
_entity_poly.entity_id
_entity_poly.type
_entity_poly.pdbx_seq_one_letter_code
_entity_poly.pdbx_strand_id
1 'polypeptide(L)'
;MSSTSVHHGSCHCGNVQYQIRLKFPPVLTPGAESIRLYKCNCTVCHKMGFFHCRPISPADDFIVTSPSIEELGDYRVFAKKTGWYFCKSCGVRTFGVSGKWVQEEIDVEKWAGREGGEGKMQKVWRTEPKDIETEVDGKTVTKKYHYTSVNAVTLEPGGNVNLIEWHEKGWLYYVDSREETGEDRAQPHHCGMY
;
A
#
# COMPACT_ATOMS: atom_id res chain seq x y z
N MET A 1 -2.65 -12.49 20.18
CA MET A 1 -1.52 -13.11 19.44
C MET A 1 -1.42 -12.43 18.09
N SER A 2 -0.23 -12.10 17.62
CA SER A 2 -0.05 -11.50 16.30
C SER A 2 -0.03 -12.57 15.23
N SER A 3 -0.80 -12.40 14.15
CA SER A 3 -0.82 -13.32 13.00
C SER A 3 -0.67 -12.56 11.69
N THR A 4 0.14 -13.12 10.79
CA THR A 4 0.23 -12.66 9.41
C THR A 4 -0.82 -13.38 8.60
N SER A 5 -1.66 -12.64 7.88
CA SER A 5 -2.69 -13.17 7.00
C SER A 5 -2.64 -12.48 5.64
N VAL A 6 -3.07 -13.21 4.61
CA VAL A 6 -3.18 -12.69 3.24
C VAL A 6 -4.57 -12.11 3.04
N HIS A 7 -4.61 -10.92 2.45
CA HIS A 7 -5.82 -10.23 2.12
C HIS A 7 -5.86 -9.97 0.62
N HIS A 8 -7.01 -10.26 0.03
CA HIS A 8 -7.26 -9.96 -1.37
C HIS A 8 -7.78 -8.53 -1.46
N GLY A 9 -7.45 -7.85 -2.53
CA GLY A 9 -8.05 -6.57 -2.85
C GLY A 9 -8.29 -6.45 -4.34
N SER A 10 -9.30 -5.67 -4.68
CA SER A 10 -9.70 -5.48 -6.06
C SER A 10 -10.29 -4.08 -6.29
N CYS A 11 -10.29 -3.64 -7.55
CA CYS A 11 -11.16 -2.54 -7.95
C CYS A 11 -12.61 -3.03 -8.07
N HIS A 12 -13.57 -2.11 -8.10
CA HIS A 12 -15.00 -2.43 -8.18
C HIS A 12 -15.38 -3.43 -9.29
N CYS A 13 -14.83 -3.30 -10.50
CA CYS A 13 -15.16 -4.20 -11.62
C CYS A 13 -14.33 -5.49 -11.64
N GLY A 14 -13.44 -5.71 -10.67
CA GLY A 14 -12.59 -6.91 -10.58
C GLY A 14 -11.44 -6.99 -11.59
N ASN A 15 -11.26 -5.99 -12.47
CA ASN A 15 -10.16 -6.00 -13.46
C ASN A 15 -8.77 -5.88 -12.80
N VAL A 16 -8.67 -4.99 -11.81
CA VAL A 16 -7.47 -4.84 -10.97
C VAL A 16 -7.65 -5.73 -9.75
N GLN A 17 -6.72 -6.66 -9.55
CA GLN A 17 -6.68 -7.59 -8.44
C GLN A 17 -5.26 -7.67 -7.89
N TYR A 18 -5.16 -7.71 -6.57
CA TYR A 18 -3.89 -7.80 -5.87
C TYR A 18 -4.06 -8.60 -4.58
N GLN A 19 -2.95 -9.04 -4.02
CA GLN A 19 -2.90 -9.64 -2.69
C GLN A 19 -1.84 -8.94 -1.84
N ILE A 20 -2.13 -8.82 -0.55
CA ILE A 20 -1.24 -8.21 0.43
C ILE A 20 -1.18 -9.04 1.70
N ARG A 21 0.01 -9.23 2.27
CA ARG A 21 0.19 -9.82 3.60
C ARG A 21 0.22 -8.74 4.66
N LEU A 22 -0.62 -8.89 5.67
CA LEU A 22 -0.73 -7.96 6.78
C LEU A 22 -0.61 -8.71 8.11
N LYS A 23 0.19 -8.15 9.02
CA LYS A 23 0.40 -8.68 10.36
C LYS A 23 -0.35 -7.81 11.37
N PHE A 24 -1.46 -8.33 11.89
CA PHE A 24 -2.26 -7.65 12.91
C PHE A 24 -1.93 -8.20 14.31
N PRO A 25 -2.17 -7.41 15.38
CA PRO A 25 -2.44 -5.97 15.36
C PRO A 25 -1.17 -5.16 14.98
N PRO A 26 -1.31 -3.93 14.44
CA PRO A 26 -0.18 -3.05 14.24
C PRO A 26 0.43 -2.60 15.57
N VAL A 27 1.73 -2.31 15.54
CA VAL A 27 2.49 -1.72 16.65
C VAL A 27 2.67 -0.23 16.35
N LEU A 28 2.22 0.63 17.26
CA LEU A 28 2.15 2.07 17.00
C LEU A 28 3.41 2.88 17.38
N THR A 29 4.53 2.19 17.60
CA THR A 29 5.80 2.83 17.98
C THR A 29 6.59 3.23 16.74
N PRO A 30 7.12 4.47 16.65
CA PRO A 30 8.01 4.88 15.57
C PRO A 30 9.18 3.89 15.40
N GLY A 31 9.43 3.46 14.16
CA GLY A 31 10.49 2.51 13.83
C GLY A 31 10.17 1.04 14.11
N ALA A 32 8.99 0.71 14.65
CA ALA A 32 8.59 -0.69 14.80
C ALA A 32 8.41 -1.37 13.43
N GLU A 33 8.84 -2.62 13.35
CA GLU A 33 8.59 -3.49 12.20
C GLU A 33 7.11 -3.95 12.22
N SER A 34 6.24 -3.12 11.66
CA SER A 34 4.80 -3.34 11.68
C SER A 34 4.11 -2.77 10.44
N ILE A 35 2.89 -3.25 10.17
CA ILE A 35 2.03 -2.64 9.16
C ILE A 35 1.71 -1.20 9.59
N ARG A 36 1.53 -0.30 8.63
CA ARG A 36 1.12 1.09 8.92
C ARG A 36 -0.27 1.34 8.34
N LEU A 37 -1.20 1.69 9.21
CA LEU A 37 -2.55 2.13 8.86
C LEU A 37 -2.63 3.63 9.14
N TYR A 38 -2.91 4.45 8.13
CA TYR A 38 -2.96 5.89 8.34
C TYR A 38 -3.82 6.65 7.34
N LYS A 39 -4.19 7.87 7.71
CA LYS A 39 -4.84 8.85 6.84
C LYS A 39 -3.99 10.11 6.76
N CYS A 40 -3.84 10.66 5.55
CA CYS A 40 -3.03 11.83 5.28
C CYS A 40 -3.92 13.01 4.85
N ASN A 41 -3.63 14.21 5.34
CA ASN A 41 -4.40 15.43 5.03
C ASN A 41 -3.92 16.18 3.76
N CYS A 42 -2.93 15.67 3.01
CA CYS A 42 -2.53 16.33 1.77
C CYS A 42 -3.66 16.33 0.74
N THR A 43 -3.62 17.28 -0.18
CA THR A 43 -4.66 17.47 -1.20
C THR A 43 -4.89 16.22 -2.05
N VAL A 44 -3.84 15.45 -2.32
CA VAL A 44 -3.88 14.24 -3.13
C VAL A 44 -4.60 13.12 -2.37
N CYS A 45 -4.18 12.79 -1.16
CA CYS A 45 -4.80 11.72 -0.36
C CYS A 45 -6.26 12.04 -0.01
N HIS A 46 -6.53 13.31 0.32
CA HIS A 46 -7.89 13.81 0.55
C HIS A 46 -8.78 13.60 -0.68
N LYS A 47 -8.36 14.09 -1.87
CA LYS A 47 -9.19 14.00 -3.09
C LYS A 47 -9.33 12.56 -3.61
N MET A 48 -8.39 11.69 -3.29
CA MET A 48 -8.40 10.29 -3.72
C MET A 48 -9.24 9.39 -2.82
N GLY A 49 -9.66 9.85 -1.64
CA GLY A 49 -10.27 8.92 -0.69
C GLY A 49 -9.27 7.93 -0.09
N PHE A 50 -7.97 8.26 -0.05
CA PHE A 50 -6.93 7.24 0.14
C PHE A 50 -6.71 6.92 1.62
N PHE A 51 -7.20 5.75 2.04
CA PHE A 51 -6.91 5.20 3.36
C PHE A 51 -5.69 4.28 3.24
N HIS A 52 -4.54 4.74 3.70
CA HIS A 52 -3.29 3.99 3.56
C HIS A 52 -3.27 2.74 4.45
N CYS A 53 -3.04 1.60 3.82
CA CYS A 53 -2.61 0.37 4.45
C CYS A 53 -1.28 -0.07 3.84
N ARG A 54 -0.21 -0.12 4.65
CA ARG A 54 1.14 -0.49 4.21
C ARG A 54 1.58 -1.81 4.82
N PRO A 55 2.12 -2.75 4.03
CA PRO A 55 2.71 -3.97 4.57
C PRO A 55 4.07 -3.69 5.23
N ILE A 56 4.61 -4.71 5.91
CA ILE A 56 5.95 -4.65 6.51
C ILE A 56 7.02 -4.61 5.42
N SER A 57 7.02 -5.58 4.50
CA SER A 57 7.94 -5.61 3.36
C SER A 57 7.19 -5.34 2.04
N PRO A 58 7.35 -4.16 1.42
CA PRO A 58 6.77 -3.88 0.11
C PRO A 58 7.19 -4.87 -1.00
N ALA A 59 8.37 -5.49 -0.88
CA ALA A 59 8.91 -6.43 -1.87
C ALA A 59 8.30 -7.81 -1.76
N ASP A 60 8.05 -8.25 -0.52
CA ASP A 60 7.67 -9.63 -0.25
C ASP A 60 6.16 -9.76 -0.07
N ASP A 61 5.52 -8.75 0.53
CA ASP A 61 4.15 -8.83 1.06
C ASP A 61 3.10 -8.20 0.15
N PHE A 62 3.44 -7.85 -1.09
CA PHE A 62 2.47 -7.30 -2.05
C PHE A 62 2.71 -7.81 -3.47
N ILE A 63 1.65 -8.34 -4.08
CA ILE A 63 1.64 -8.80 -5.47
C ILE A 63 0.38 -8.30 -6.18
N VAL A 64 0.51 -7.96 -7.47
CA VAL A 64 -0.62 -7.67 -8.36
C VAL A 64 -0.82 -8.87 -9.27
N THR A 65 -2.03 -9.42 -9.26
CA THR A 65 -2.39 -10.64 -10.00
C THR A 65 -3.08 -10.33 -11.32
N SER A 66 -3.67 -9.14 -11.45
CA SER A 66 -4.31 -8.63 -12.67
C SER A 66 -4.49 -7.11 -12.60
N PRO A 67 -4.50 -6.38 -13.73
CA PRO A 67 -4.06 -6.79 -15.07
C PRO A 67 -2.53 -6.59 -15.19
N SER A 68 -2.00 -6.47 -16.42
CA SER A 68 -0.63 -5.99 -16.59
C SER A 68 -0.49 -4.56 -16.08
N ILE A 69 0.71 -4.19 -15.59
CA ILE A 69 0.93 -2.87 -14.98
C ILE A 69 0.71 -1.72 -15.99
N GLU A 70 0.98 -1.96 -17.27
CA GLU A 70 0.78 -1.00 -18.37
C GLU A 70 -0.71 -0.70 -18.61
N GLU A 71 -1.60 -1.62 -18.24
CA GLU A 71 -3.03 -1.47 -18.39
C GLU A 71 -3.64 -0.61 -17.28
N LEU A 72 -2.94 -0.46 -16.15
CA LEU A 72 -3.33 0.44 -15.06
C LEU A 72 -3.21 1.91 -15.47
N GLY A 73 -4.06 2.76 -14.89
CA GLY A 73 -3.83 4.19 -14.91
C GLY A 73 -2.75 4.54 -13.89
N ASP A 74 -1.72 5.28 -14.29
CA ASP A 74 -0.66 5.77 -13.40
C ASP A 74 -0.78 7.29 -13.24
N TYR A 75 -1.07 7.75 -12.02
CA TYR A 75 -1.09 9.17 -11.70
C TYR A 75 0.04 9.52 -10.74
N ARG A 76 0.91 10.44 -11.17
CA ARG A 76 2.09 10.88 -10.41
C ARG A 76 2.02 12.35 -10.08
N VAL A 77 2.33 12.68 -8.84
CA VAL A 77 2.29 14.04 -8.25
C VAL A 77 3.61 14.39 -7.58
N PHE A 78 3.79 15.67 -7.26
CA PHE A 78 4.99 16.18 -6.57
C PHE A 78 6.26 15.75 -7.30
N ALA A 79 7.22 15.12 -6.61
CA ALA A 79 8.46 14.60 -7.18
C ALA A 79 8.27 13.39 -8.12
N LYS A 80 7.03 12.98 -8.43
CA LYS A 80 6.68 11.86 -9.33
C LYS A 80 7.29 10.51 -8.92
N LYS A 81 7.67 10.38 -7.65
CA LYS A 81 8.31 9.18 -7.08
C LYS A 81 7.34 8.00 -7.01
N THR A 82 6.11 8.27 -6.57
CA THR A 82 5.04 7.29 -6.39
C THR A 82 4.01 7.39 -7.51
N GLY A 83 3.67 6.24 -8.10
CA GLY A 83 2.51 6.09 -8.98
C GLY A 83 1.28 5.71 -8.17
N TRP A 84 0.22 6.51 -8.24
CA TRP A 84 -1.09 6.23 -7.64
C TRP A 84 -1.95 5.51 -8.66
N TYR A 85 -1.91 4.18 -8.62
CA TYR A 85 -2.50 3.32 -9.63
C TYR A 85 -4.02 3.20 -9.47
N PHE A 86 -4.72 3.20 -10.59
CA PHE A 86 -6.18 3.12 -10.64
C PHE A 86 -6.68 2.29 -11.82
N CYS A 87 -7.86 1.71 -11.66
CA CYS A 87 -8.54 1.00 -12.73
C CYS A 87 -9.05 1.98 -13.78
N LYS A 88 -8.60 1.86 -15.04
CA LYS A 88 -9.10 2.70 -16.14
C LYS A 88 -10.58 2.45 -16.45
N SER A 89 -11.11 1.27 -16.10
CA SER A 89 -12.50 0.89 -16.40
C SER A 89 -13.51 1.44 -15.39
N CYS A 90 -13.20 1.43 -14.08
CA CYS A 90 -14.13 1.88 -13.03
C CYS A 90 -13.64 3.07 -12.20
N GLY A 91 -12.42 3.59 -12.46
CA GLY A 91 -11.86 4.76 -11.76
C GLY A 91 -11.35 4.51 -10.34
N VAL A 92 -11.58 3.33 -9.76
CA VAL A 92 -11.14 3.00 -8.40
C VAL A 92 -9.62 3.02 -8.28
N ARG A 93 -9.12 3.75 -7.28
CA ARG A 93 -7.70 3.84 -6.91
C ARG A 93 -7.36 2.74 -5.91
N THR A 94 -6.55 1.78 -6.34
CA THR A 94 -6.27 0.56 -5.58
C THR A 94 -5.01 0.67 -4.74
N PHE A 95 -3.90 1.17 -5.29
CA PHE A 95 -2.63 1.21 -4.58
C PHE A 95 -1.69 2.30 -5.09
N GLY A 96 -0.81 2.77 -4.20
CA GLY A 96 0.31 3.64 -4.50
C GLY A 96 1.63 2.87 -4.38
N VAL A 97 2.47 2.93 -5.41
CA VAL A 97 3.74 2.20 -5.45
C VAL A 97 4.88 3.10 -5.92
N SER A 98 6.02 2.98 -5.25
CA SER A 98 7.31 3.47 -5.71
C SER A 98 8.34 2.37 -5.55
N GLY A 99 8.64 1.72 -6.66
CA GLY A 99 9.65 0.70 -6.83
C GLY A 99 9.80 0.41 -8.32
N LYS A 100 10.68 -0.54 -8.67
CA LYS A 100 10.77 -1.07 -10.02
C LYS A 100 9.82 -2.27 -10.14
N TRP A 101 8.90 -2.22 -11.09
CA TRP A 101 8.02 -3.36 -11.37
C TRP A 101 8.83 -4.51 -11.99
N VAL A 102 8.59 -5.71 -11.49
CA VAL A 102 9.12 -6.95 -12.03
C VAL A 102 7.99 -7.97 -12.15
N GLN A 103 7.98 -8.70 -13.26
CA GLN A 103 7.03 -9.78 -13.49
C GLN A 103 7.70 -11.10 -13.15
N GLU A 104 7.00 -11.92 -12.37
CA GLU A 104 7.48 -13.24 -11.97
C GLU A 104 6.34 -14.25 -12.03
N GLU A 105 6.71 -15.51 -12.23
CA GLU A 105 5.77 -16.62 -12.19
C GLU A 105 5.91 -17.31 -10.83
N ILE A 106 4.84 -17.31 -10.04
CA ILE A 106 4.82 -17.86 -8.68
C ILE A 106 3.58 -18.72 -8.47
N ASP A 107 3.64 -19.63 -7.48
CA ASP A 107 2.45 -20.25 -6.91
C ASP A 107 1.84 -19.28 -5.89
N VAL A 108 0.73 -18.63 -6.29
CA VAL A 108 0.06 -17.61 -5.50
C VAL A 108 -0.56 -18.19 -4.22
N GLU A 109 -1.07 -19.41 -4.27
CA GLU A 109 -1.68 -20.08 -3.10
C GLU A 109 -0.60 -20.45 -2.07
N LYS A 110 0.55 -20.93 -2.54
CA LYS A 110 1.72 -21.16 -1.69
C LYS A 110 2.29 -19.86 -1.14
N TRP A 111 2.39 -18.80 -1.94
CA TRP A 111 2.78 -17.46 -1.46
C TRP A 111 1.80 -16.95 -0.41
N ALA A 112 0.53 -17.31 -0.52
CA ALA A 112 -0.52 -17.00 0.46
C ALA A 112 -0.50 -17.90 1.71
N GLY A 113 0.43 -18.86 1.80
CA GLY A 113 0.57 -19.74 2.97
C GLY A 113 -0.54 -20.77 3.12
N ARG A 114 -1.28 -21.10 2.06
CA ARG A 114 -2.31 -22.15 2.08
C ARG A 114 -1.67 -23.52 1.88
N GLU A 115 -1.82 -24.42 2.86
CA GLU A 115 -1.38 -25.81 2.75
C GLU A 115 -2.23 -26.56 1.70
N GLY A 116 -1.59 -27.06 0.64
CA GLY A 116 -2.26 -27.83 -0.42
C GLY A 116 -2.68 -27.06 -1.67
N GLY A 117 -2.18 -25.84 -1.90
CA GLY A 117 -2.38 -25.12 -3.17
C GLY A 117 -1.99 -26.01 -4.36
N GLU A 118 -2.82 -26.05 -5.40
CA GLU A 118 -2.66 -26.93 -6.58
C GLU A 118 -1.37 -26.68 -7.40
N GLY A 119 -0.42 -25.87 -6.94
CA GLY A 119 0.86 -25.66 -7.63
C GLY A 119 0.73 -24.87 -8.94
N LYS A 120 -0.43 -24.24 -9.20
CA LYS A 120 -0.66 -23.52 -10.44
C LYS A 120 0.12 -22.21 -10.42
N MET A 121 1.21 -22.22 -11.16
CA MET A 121 2.04 -21.06 -11.42
C MET A 121 1.22 -19.99 -12.14
N GLN A 122 1.26 -18.77 -11.61
CA GLN A 122 0.60 -17.60 -12.17
C GLN A 122 1.62 -16.47 -12.32
N LYS A 123 1.54 -15.75 -13.43
CA LYS A 123 2.30 -14.51 -13.61
C LYS A 123 1.71 -13.42 -12.73
N VAL A 124 2.56 -12.85 -11.90
CA VAL A 124 2.22 -11.73 -11.01
C VAL A 124 3.24 -10.61 -11.19
N TRP A 125 2.87 -9.44 -10.70
CA TRP A 125 3.77 -8.30 -10.62
C TRP A 125 4.08 -7.98 -9.17
N ARG A 126 5.37 -7.83 -8.87
CA ARG A 126 5.86 -7.29 -7.59
C ARG A 126 6.76 -6.10 -7.84
N THR A 127 7.25 -5.48 -6.78
CA THR A 127 8.22 -4.39 -6.91
C THR A 127 9.49 -4.63 -6.15
N GLU A 128 10.59 -4.19 -6.74
CA GLU A 128 11.90 -4.13 -6.10
C GLU A 128 12.21 -2.69 -5.67
N PRO A 129 13.04 -2.50 -4.63
CA PRO A 129 13.57 -1.18 -4.28
C PRO A 129 14.26 -0.55 -5.48
N LYS A 130 14.04 0.76 -5.67
CA LYS A 130 14.76 1.54 -6.68
C LYS A 130 15.65 2.58 -6.03
N ASP A 131 16.69 2.96 -6.73
CA ASP A 131 17.55 4.06 -6.30
C ASP A 131 16.86 5.40 -6.58
N ILE A 132 16.92 6.30 -5.61
CA ILE A 132 16.50 7.68 -5.74
C ILE A 132 17.70 8.57 -5.42
N GLU A 133 18.08 9.35 -6.41
CA GLU A 133 19.07 10.40 -6.27
C GLU A 133 18.41 11.66 -5.71
N THR A 134 19.04 12.27 -4.71
CA THR A 134 18.61 13.55 -4.15
C THR A 134 19.85 14.41 -3.96
N GLU A 135 19.76 15.66 -4.39
CA GLU A 135 20.82 16.62 -4.18
C GLU A 135 20.71 17.20 -2.76
N VAL A 136 21.79 17.05 -1.99
CA VAL A 136 21.90 17.60 -0.63
C VAL A 136 23.23 18.34 -0.58
N ASP A 137 23.18 19.65 -0.33
CA ASP A 137 24.36 20.53 -0.28
C ASP A 137 25.26 20.46 -1.52
N GLY A 138 24.66 20.37 -2.72
CA GLY A 138 25.40 20.28 -3.99
C GLY A 138 26.03 18.91 -4.27
N LYS A 139 25.70 17.88 -3.47
CA LYS A 139 26.15 16.50 -3.67
C LYS A 139 24.97 15.60 -4.00
N THR A 140 25.12 14.79 -5.05
CA THR A 140 24.16 13.73 -5.37
C THR A 140 24.29 12.59 -4.36
N VAL A 141 23.23 12.36 -3.59
CA VAL A 141 23.12 11.24 -2.65
C VAL A 141 22.11 10.24 -3.20
N THR A 142 22.56 9.01 -3.44
CA THR A 142 21.70 7.90 -3.88
C THR A 142 21.20 7.12 -2.67
N LYS A 143 19.88 7.01 -2.50
CA LYS A 143 19.24 6.19 -1.47
C LYS A 143 18.27 5.20 -2.10
N LYS A 144 18.29 3.96 -1.62
CA LYS A 144 17.23 2.99 -1.95
C LYS A 144 15.91 3.47 -1.35
N TYR A 145 14.88 3.45 -2.17
CA TYR A 145 13.54 3.81 -1.78
C TYR A 145 12.55 2.76 -2.28
N HIS A 146 11.71 2.28 -1.36
CA HIS A 146 10.67 1.32 -1.65
C HIS A 146 9.42 1.67 -0.87
N TYR A 147 8.31 1.85 -1.58
CA TYR A 147 7.04 2.20 -0.99
C TYR A 147 5.93 1.43 -1.70
N THR A 148 5.07 0.81 -0.89
CA THR A 148 3.78 0.25 -1.31
C THR A 148 2.76 0.63 -0.25
N SER A 149 1.60 1.11 -0.70
CA SER A 149 0.41 1.30 0.13
C SER A 149 -0.81 0.92 -0.68
N VAL A 150 -1.64 0.04 -0.17
CA VAL A 150 -2.96 -0.21 -0.74
C VAL A 150 -3.97 0.76 -0.14
N ASN A 151 -5.02 1.06 -0.89
CA ASN A 151 -6.16 1.79 -0.39
C ASN A 151 -7.06 0.81 0.36
N ALA A 152 -7.18 0.96 1.66
CA ALA A 152 -7.84 -0.01 2.54
C ALA A 152 -9.29 -0.31 2.12
N VAL A 153 -9.99 0.65 1.51
CA VAL A 153 -11.36 0.48 1.01
C VAL A 153 -11.47 -0.41 -0.24
N THR A 154 -10.34 -0.84 -0.79
CA THR A 154 -10.26 -1.77 -1.93
C THR A 154 -9.83 -3.17 -1.51
N LEU A 155 -9.61 -3.40 -0.21
CA LEU A 155 -9.46 -4.75 0.34
C LEU A 155 -10.84 -5.40 0.43
N GLU A 156 -10.91 -6.68 0.10
CA GLU A 156 -12.13 -7.45 0.29
C GLU A 156 -12.47 -7.52 1.79
N PRO A 157 -13.73 -7.23 2.18
CA PRO A 157 -14.12 -7.21 3.58
C PRO A 157 -14.09 -8.62 4.19
N GLY A 158 -13.73 -8.70 5.47
CA GLY A 158 -13.71 -9.95 6.22
C GLY A 158 -12.38 -10.25 6.89
N GLY A 159 -12.38 -11.25 7.78
CA GLY A 159 -11.23 -11.54 8.64
C GLY A 159 -10.80 -10.31 9.43
N ASN A 160 -9.52 -9.95 9.33
CA ASN A 160 -8.96 -8.75 9.99
C ASN A 160 -9.20 -7.43 9.23
N VAL A 161 -9.88 -7.45 8.07
CA VAL A 161 -10.23 -6.23 7.32
C VAL A 161 -11.58 -5.72 7.77
N ASN A 162 -11.55 -4.97 8.87
CA ASN A 162 -12.69 -4.24 9.41
C ASN A 162 -12.25 -2.80 9.73
N LEU A 163 -12.60 -1.86 8.85
CA LEU A 163 -12.13 -0.48 8.95
C LEU A 163 -12.69 0.25 10.20
N ILE A 164 -13.88 -0.15 10.66
CA ILE A 164 -14.49 0.38 11.89
C ILE A 164 -13.65 -0.08 13.09
N GLU A 165 -13.35 -1.38 13.16
CA GLU A 165 -12.53 -1.95 14.22
C GLU A 165 -11.13 -1.33 14.27
N TRP A 166 -10.51 -1.06 13.11
CA TRP A 166 -9.20 -0.41 13.07
C TRP A 166 -9.24 1.00 13.69
N HIS A 167 -10.32 1.73 13.47
CA HIS A 167 -10.54 3.03 14.07
C HIS A 167 -10.80 2.92 15.58
N GLU A 168 -11.73 2.06 15.99
CA GLU A 168 -12.12 1.87 17.39
C GLU A 168 -10.96 1.36 18.27
N LYS A 169 -10.09 0.51 17.72
CA LYS A 169 -8.87 0.03 18.40
C LYS A 169 -7.73 1.03 18.38
N GLY A 170 -7.92 2.20 17.78
CA GLY A 170 -6.92 3.27 17.71
C GLY A 170 -5.69 2.87 16.89
N TRP A 171 -5.82 1.96 15.91
CA TRP A 171 -4.71 1.47 15.10
C TRP A 171 -4.24 2.44 14.00
N LEU A 172 -4.87 3.61 13.90
CA LEU A 172 -4.64 4.58 12.85
C LEU A 172 -3.70 5.68 13.31
N TYR A 173 -2.76 6.04 12.44
CA TYR A 173 -2.05 7.31 12.53
C TYR A 173 -2.67 8.34 11.60
N TYR A 174 -2.44 9.59 11.94
CA TYR A 174 -2.81 10.72 11.11
C TYR A 174 -1.55 11.49 10.75
N VAL A 175 -1.30 11.59 9.45
CA VAL A 175 -0.10 12.22 8.89
C VAL A 175 -0.46 13.62 8.43
N ASP A 176 0.27 14.61 8.94
CA ASP A 176 0.20 15.98 8.47
C ASP A 176 1.23 16.22 7.36
N SER A 177 0.74 16.23 6.13
CA SER A 177 1.53 16.56 4.94
C SER A 177 1.04 17.86 4.30
N ARG A 178 0.27 18.66 5.04
CA ARG A 178 -0.23 19.95 4.58
C ARG A 178 0.47 21.10 5.27
N GLU A 179 0.50 21.09 6.60
CA GLU A 179 1.19 22.10 7.39
C GLU A 179 2.62 21.67 7.73
N GLU A 180 2.95 20.40 7.45
CA GLU A 180 4.28 19.79 7.62
C GLU A 180 4.89 20.01 9.01
N THR A 181 4.02 20.02 10.04
CA THR A 181 4.41 20.26 11.44
C THR A 181 5.35 19.20 12.02
N GLY A 182 5.53 18.07 11.31
CA GLY A 182 6.47 17.01 11.66
C GLY A 182 5.95 15.98 12.66
N GLU A 183 4.69 16.08 13.09
CA GLU A 183 4.11 15.19 14.09
C GLU A 183 3.05 14.25 13.47
N ASP A 184 3.43 12.98 13.27
CA ASP A 184 2.46 11.89 13.11
C ASP A 184 1.73 11.71 14.45
N ARG A 185 0.41 11.90 14.47
CA ARG A 185 -0.38 11.88 15.72
C ARG A 185 -1.38 10.73 15.72
N ALA A 186 -1.78 10.32 16.92
CA ALA A 186 -2.93 9.43 17.14
C ALA A 186 -4.29 10.15 16.96
N GLN A 187 -4.27 11.44 16.57
CA GLN A 187 -5.47 12.25 16.39
C GLN A 187 -5.49 12.90 14.99
N PRO A 188 -6.67 13.10 14.39
CA PRO A 188 -6.78 13.71 13.08
C PRO A 188 -6.29 15.17 13.03
N HIS A 189 -5.74 15.56 11.88
CA HIS A 189 -5.22 16.91 11.61
C HIS A 189 -6.26 17.78 10.89
N HIS A 190 -6.11 19.10 10.96
CA HIS A 190 -6.99 20.02 10.23
C HIS A 190 -7.00 19.71 8.71
N CYS A 191 -8.15 19.89 8.06
CA CYS A 191 -8.39 19.64 6.62
C CYS A 191 -8.19 18.20 6.12
N GLY A 192 -7.99 17.21 6.99
CA GLY A 192 -7.93 15.81 6.56
C GLY A 192 -9.31 15.21 6.31
N MET A 193 -9.35 14.18 5.47
CA MET A 193 -10.53 13.37 5.22
C MET A 193 -10.44 12.13 6.11
N TYR A 194 -11.31 12.02 7.12
CA TYR A 194 -11.29 10.96 8.14
C TYR A 194 -12.63 10.26 8.25
#